data_AF-E2SQ87-F1
#
_entry.id   AF-E2SQ87-F1
#
_cell.length_a   1.000
_cell.length_b   1.000
_cell.length_c   1.000
_cell.angle_alpha   90.00
_cell.angle_beta   90.00
_cell.angle_gamma   90.00
#
_symmetry.space_group_name_H-M   'P 1'
#
loop_
_entity.id
_entity.type
_entity.pdbx_description
1 polymer ?
#
loop_
_entity_poly.entity_id
_entity_poly.type
_entity_poly.pdbx_seq_one_letter_code
_entity_poly.pdbx_strand_id
1 'polypeptide(L)'
;MGDSTSLLNILNRSYQAYYEKRFLDCFRDSLYLEQQFLKQGNYNRLLDVYDAIVLLYVDVQKEAYDNEYVEKLFAIVRQHREQLHPNKYLQSLYQCGMLYYEIGQYEKACDYFCELATKDDYHYLPAALMACILCEKLNRPYPPEILRKPRYPKRFPQHVLTYHEYYRYKVTQEDVFKQEEYFFKARTAGNQQ
;
A
#
# COMPACT_ATOMS: atom_id res chain seq x y z
N MET A 1 30.23 23.30 -12.93
CA MET A 1 29.15 22.33 -13.25
C MET A 1 29.28 21.20 -12.24
N GLY A 2 28.58 21.32 -11.11
CA GLY A 2 28.77 20.49 -9.92
C GLY A 2 27.56 19.60 -9.70
N ASP A 3 27.34 18.66 -10.60
CA ASP A 3 26.26 17.68 -10.46
C ASP A 3 26.79 16.41 -9.78
N SER A 4 25.90 15.75 -9.01
CA SER A 4 25.77 14.28 -8.97
C SER A 4 26.34 13.42 -7.82
N THR A 5 26.61 13.90 -6.60
CA THR A 5 27.13 13.00 -5.53
C THR A 5 26.29 12.86 -4.25
N SER A 6 25.21 13.61 -4.06
CA SER A 6 24.35 13.38 -2.88
C SER A 6 23.56 12.08 -3.02
N LEU A 7 23.37 11.35 -1.91
CA LEU A 7 22.59 10.11 -1.91
C LEU A 7 21.15 10.34 -2.40
N LEU A 8 20.58 11.52 -2.14
CA LEU A 8 19.25 11.88 -2.63
C LEU A 8 19.23 12.09 -4.16
N ASN A 9 20.29 12.66 -4.73
CA ASN A 9 20.39 12.82 -6.19
C ASN A 9 20.53 11.45 -6.88
N ILE A 10 21.28 10.53 -6.27
CA ILE A 10 21.39 9.16 -6.78
C ILE A 10 20.04 8.44 -6.67
N LEU A 11 19.28 8.62 -5.59
CA LEU A 11 17.93 8.06 -5.45
C LEU A 11 16.99 8.59 -6.54
N ASN A 12 16.96 9.91 -6.75
CA ASN A 12 16.13 10.51 -7.79
C ASN A 12 16.52 10.03 -9.19
N ARG A 13 17.83 9.92 -9.47
CA ARG A 13 18.34 9.36 -10.73
C ARG A 13 17.95 7.89 -10.90
N SER A 14 17.95 7.11 -9.82
CA SER A 14 17.54 5.71 -9.84
C SER A 14 16.09 5.56 -10.29
N TYR A 15 15.17 6.32 -9.68
CA TYR A 15 13.76 6.36 -10.09
C TYR A 15 13.60 6.84 -11.54
N GLN A 16 14.34 7.87 -11.95
CA GLN A 16 14.32 8.33 -13.34
C GLN A 16 14.78 7.22 -14.30
N ALA A 17 15.86 6.50 -13.97
CA ALA A 17 16.33 5.37 -14.76
C ALA A 17 15.27 4.26 -14.85
N TYR A 18 14.51 3.99 -13.79
CA TYR A 18 13.37 3.07 -13.83
C TYR A 18 12.31 3.52 -14.84
N TYR A 19 11.86 4.78 -14.78
CA TYR A 19 10.85 5.30 -15.72
C TYR A 19 11.36 5.37 -17.17
N GLU A 20 12.67 5.54 -17.37
CA GLU A 20 13.34 5.45 -18.67
C GLU A 20 13.59 4.00 -19.14
N LYS A 21 13.14 3.00 -18.38
CA LYS A 21 13.37 1.55 -18.62
C LYS A 21 14.85 1.14 -18.63
N ARG A 22 15.71 1.94 -18.00
CA ARG A 22 17.13 1.64 -17.76
C ARG A 22 17.28 0.86 -16.46
N PHE A 23 16.68 -0.34 -16.44
CA PHE A 23 16.52 -1.13 -15.22
C PHE A 23 17.84 -1.51 -14.55
N LEU A 24 18.88 -1.80 -15.33
CA LEU A 24 20.21 -2.11 -14.77
C LEU A 24 20.85 -0.92 -14.05
N ASP A 25 20.65 0.30 -14.55
CA ASP A 25 21.14 1.52 -13.89
C ASP A 25 20.39 1.75 -12.57
N CYS A 26 19.07 1.62 -12.58
CA CYS A 26 18.23 1.71 -11.38
C CYS A 26 18.64 0.65 -10.34
N PHE A 27 18.84 -0.60 -10.77
CA PHE A 27 19.23 -1.69 -9.88
C PHE A 27 20.61 -1.44 -9.25
N ARG A 28 21.62 -1.05 -10.06
CA ARG A 28 22.96 -0.71 -9.57
C ARG A 28 22.92 0.41 -8.54
N ASP A 29 22.22 1.50 -8.86
CA ASP A 29 22.12 2.67 -7.98
C ASP A 29 21.39 2.32 -6.68
N SER A 30 20.34 1.49 -6.76
CA SER A 30 19.58 1.02 -5.60
C SER A 30 20.43 0.15 -4.66
N LEU A 31 21.24 -0.78 -5.20
CA LEU A 31 22.17 -1.59 -4.39
C LEU A 31 23.22 -0.72 -3.69
N TYR A 32 23.75 0.29 -4.39
CA TYR A 32 24.68 1.24 -3.77
C TYR A 32 24.00 1.99 -2.61
N LEU A 33 22.80 2.51 -2.83
CA LEU A 33 22.05 3.26 -1.82
C LEU A 33 21.65 2.41 -0.61
N GLU A 34 21.26 1.15 -0.83
CA GLU A 34 20.96 0.19 0.24
C GLU A 34 22.14 0.13 1.24
N GLN A 35 23.35 -0.10 0.73
CA GLN A 35 24.54 -0.18 1.57
C GLN A 35 24.82 1.12 2.35
N GLN A 36 24.58 2.28 1.73
CA GLN A 36 24.82 3.57 2.40
C GLN A 36 23.77 3.85 3.49
N PHE A 37 22.49 3.60 3.21
CA PHE A 37 21.42 3.88 4.18
C PHE A 37 21.40 2.86 5.32
N LEU A 38 21.80 1.60 5.09
CA LEU A 38 22.03 0.63 6.16
C LEU A 38 23.11 1.10 7.13
N LYS A 39 24.24 1.60 6.63
CA LYS A 39 25.33 2.14 7.47
C LYS A 39 24.90 3.36 8.29
N GLN A 40 23.98 4.16 7.75
CA GLN A 40 23.46 5.36 8.41
C GLN A 40 22.28 5.08 9.36
N GLY A 41 21.72 3.87 9.36
CA GLY A 41 20.47 3.58 10.05
C GLY A 41 19.29 4.40 9.53
N ASN A 42 19.32 4.81 8.24
CA ASN A 42 18.27 5.65 7.66
C ASN A 42 17.15 4.80 7.04
N TYR A 43 16.30 4.24 7.88
CA TYR A 43 15.23 3.32 7.47
C TYR A 43 14.18 3.96 6.56
N ASN A 44 13.93 5.26 6.70
CA ASN A 44 13.01 5.99 5.82
C ASN A 44 13.49 5.97 4.36
N ARG A 45 14.79 6.19 4.13
CA ARG A 45 15.38 6.15 2.79
C ARG A 45 15.62 4.73 2.29
N LEU A 46 15.87 3.80 3.20
CA LEU A 46 15.98 2.39 2.85
C LEU A 46 14.66 1.83 2.29
N LEU A 47 13.51 2.29 2.81
CA LEU A 47 12.20 1.97 2.22
C LEU A 47 12.04 2.52 0.80
N ASP A 48 12.49 3.75 0.52
CA ASP A 48 12.47 4.30 -0.85
C ASP A 48 13.29 3.42 -1.81
N VAL A 49 14.45 2.92 -1.35
CA VAL A 49 15.30 2.03 -2.15
C VAL A 49 14.61 0.70 -2.42
N TYR A 50 14.01 0.09 -1.39
CA TYR A 50 13.31 -1.19 -1.57
C TYR A 50 12.06 -1.05 -2.40
N ASP A 51 11.32 0.05 -2.30
CA ASP A 51 10.21 0.37 -3.19
C ASP A 51 10.67 0.39 -4.66
N ALA A 52 11.77 1.08 -4.98
CA ALA A 52 12.33 1.09 -6.33
C ALA A 52 12.75 -0.31 -6.82
N ILE A 53 13.37 -1.13 -5.97
CA ILE A 53 13.78 -2.49 -6.32
C ILE A 53 12.56 -3.39 -6.52
N VAL A 54 11.54 -3.28 -5.67
CA VAL A 54 10.30 -4.05 -5.81
C VAL A 54 9.60 -3.71 -7.12
N LEU A 55 9.48 -2.41 -7.47
CA LEU A 55 8.93 -1.98 -8.76
C LEU A 55 9.72 -2.56 -9.95
N LEU A 56 11.06 -2.59 -9.86
CA LEU A 56 11.89 -3.24 -10.87
C LEU A 56 11.59 -4.73 -11.02
N TYR A 57 11.46 -5.46 -9.91
CA TYR A 57 11.15 -6.90 -9.95
C TYR A 57 9.78 -7.15 -10.56
N VAL A 58 8.76 -6.38 -10.20
CA VAL A 58 7.42 -6.50 -10.80
C VAL A 58 7.48 -6.33 -12.32
N ASP A 59 8.27 -5.39 -12.84
CA ASP A 59 8.34 -5.14 -14.29
C ASP A 59 9.24 -6.11 -15.06
N VAL A 60 10.39 -6.49 -14.48
CA VAL A 60 11.39 -7.32 -15.16
C VAL A 60 11.11 -8.81 -14.96
N GLN A 61 10.55 -9.18 -13.80
CA GLN A 61 10.29 -10.55 -13.42
C GLN A 61 8.96 -10.63 -12.66
N LYS A 62 7.86 -10.50 -13.40
CA LYS A 62 6.47 -10.46 -12.89
C LYS A 62 6.08 -11.57 -11.92
N GLU A 63 6.81 -12.69 -11.87
CA GLU A 63 6.53 -13.81 -10.97
C GLU A 63 7.42 -13.79 -9.71
N ALA A 64 8.39 -12.88 -9.60
CA ALA A 64 9.33 -12.77 -8.49
C ALA A 64 8.87 -11.79 -7.40
N TYR A 65 7.62 -11.94 -6.97
CA TYR A 65 7.10 -11.22 -5.79
C TYR A 65 7.72 -11.72 -4.49
N ASP A 66 8.18 -12.98 -4.45
CA ASP A 66 8.92 -13.57 -3.32
C ASP A 66 10.44 -13.36 -3.47
N ASN A 67 10.86 -12.11 -3.66
CA ASN A 67 12.29 -11.76 -3.72
C ASN A 67 12.82 -11.29 -2.35
N GLU A 68 14.14 -11.35 -2.17
CA GLU A 68 14.78 -10.99 -0.90
C GLU A 68 14.50 -9.54 -0.45
N TYR A 69 14.23 -8.61 -1.38
CA TYR A 69 13.98 -7.21 -1.07
C TYR A 69 12.58 -6.98 -0.51
N VAL A 70 11.62 -7.82 -0.90
CA VAL A 70 10.29 -7.85 -0.28
C VAL A 70 10.40 -8.27 1.19
N GLU A 71 11.18 -9.30 1.50
CA GLU A 71 11.42 -9.71 2.90
C GLU A 71 12.17 -8.64 3.70
N LYS A 72 13.17 -7.98 3.11
CA LYS A 72 13.87 -6.85 3.74
C LYS A 72 12.93 -5.68 4.00
N LEU A 73 12.04 -5.35 3.06
CA LEU A 73 11.01 -4.33 3.23
C LEU A 73 10.08 -4.69 4.40
N PHE A 74 9.58 -5.93 4.43
CA PHE A 74 8.75 -6.41 5.54
C PHE A 74 9.49 -6.37 6.88
N ALA A 75 10.79 -6.67 6.90
CA ALA A 75 11.60 -6.61 8.11
C ALA A 75 11.70 -5.18 8.64
N ILE A 76 11.93 -4.18 7.78
CA ILE A 76 11.97 -2.77 8.19
C ILE A 76 10.65 -2.32 8.79
N VAL A 77 9.53 -2.60 8.11
CA VAL A 77 8.21 -2.17 8.56
C VAL A 77 7.86 -2.79 9.92
N ARG A 78 8.25 -4.06 10.14
CA ARG A 78 8.01 -4.78 11.40
C ARG A 78 8.96 -4.35 12.54
N GLN A 79 10.25 -4.23 12.26
CA GLN A 79 11.30 -4.05 13.29
C GLN A 79 11.59 -2.58 13.62
N HIS A 80 11.36 -1.67 12.66
CA HIS A 80 11.77 -0.26 12.77
C HIS A 80 10.60 0.72 12.73
N ARG A 81 9.37 0.26 12.99
CA ARG A 81 8.14 1.06 12.99
C ARG A 81 8.29 2.43 13.65
N GLU A 82 8.87 2.48 14.85
CA GLU A 82 8.99 3.72 15.65
C GLU A 82 10.01 4.73 15.08
N GLN A 83 10.91 4.27 14.21
CA GLN A 83 11.95 5.08 13.58
C GLN A 83 11.50 5.62 12.21
N LEU A 84 10.37 5.13 11.71
CA LEU A 84 9.79 5.58 10.46
C LEU A 84 8.98 6.86 10.66
N HIS A 85 9.11 7.76 9.70
CA HIS A 85 8.22 8.89 9.59
C HIS A 85 6.77 8.39 9.40
N PRO A 86 5.77 8.97 10.09
CA PRO A 86 4.40 8.46 10.06
C PRO A 86 3.84 8.21 8.67
N ASN A 87 4.01 9.16 7.74
CA ASN A 87 3.51 9.01 6.37
C ASN A 87 4.23 7.89 5.60
N LYS A 88 5.53 7.67 5.87
CA LYS A 88 6.29 6.59 5.24
C LYS A 88 5.83 5.24 5.74
N TYR A 89 5.61 5.14 7.05
CA TYR A 89 5.05 3.93 7.62
C TYR A 89 3.68 3.57 7.02
N LEU A 90 2.76 4.52 6.88
CA LEU A 90 1.44 4.27 6.27
C LEU A 90 1.55 3.85 4.79
N GLN A 91 2.43 4.50 4.02
CA GLN A 91 2.72 4.11 2.64
C GLN A 91 3.27 2.68 2.57
N SER A 92 4.20 2.32 3.48
CA SER A 92 4.77 0.98 3.51
C SER A 92 3.79 -0.09 3.97
N LEU A 93 2.85 0.22 4.89
CA LEU A 93 1.77 -0.71 5.22
C LEU A 93 0.91 -1.03 4.00
N TYR A 94 0.56 -0.02 3.20
CA TYR A 94 -0.19 -0.22 1.96
C TYR A 94 0.58 -1.12 0.99
N GLN A 95 1.85 -0.82 0.77
CA GLN A 95 2.72 -1.61 -0.10
C GLN A 95 2.85 -3.05 0.39
N CYS A 96 3.00 -3.27 1.70
CA CYS A 96 3.05 -4.61 2.27
C CYS A 96 1.75 -5.37 2.04
N GLY A 97 0.61 -4.73 2.29
CA GLY A 97 -0.72 -5.31 2.04
C GLY A 97 -0.91 -5.73 0.59
N MET A 98 -0.48 -4.89 -0.36
CA MET A 98 -0.51 -5.21 -1.79
C MET A 98 0.41 -6.38 -2.15
N LEU A 99 1.66 -6.38 -1.68
CA LEU A 99 2.60 -7.47 -1.98
C LEU A 99 2.09 -8.82 -1.46
N TYR A 100 1.56 -8.86 -0.23
CA TYR A 100 0.95 -10.08 0.31
C TYR A 100 -0.30 -10.52 -0.46
N TYR A 101 -1.08 -9.56 -0.98
CA TYR A 101 -2.24 -9.85 -1.81
C TYR A 101 -1.85 -10.50 -3.14
N GLU A 102 -0.82 -9.98 -3.82
CA GLU A 102 -0.34 -10.50 -5.10
C GLU A 102 0.23 -11.93 -4.98
N ILE A 103 0.90 -12.26 -3.88
CA ILE A 103 1.40 -13.62 -3.62
C ILE A 103 0.35 -14.56 -3.00
N GLY A 104 -0.90 -14.11 -2.89
CA GLY A 104 -2.02 -14.91 -2.39
C GLY A 104 -2.01 -15.17 -0.87
N GLN A 105 -1.14 -14.51 -0.10
CA GLN A 105 -1.12 -14.58 1.37
C GLN A 105 -2.13 -13.59 1.97
N TYR A 106 -3.42 -13.89 1.74
CA TYR A 106 -4.53 -12.99 2.04
C TYR A 106 -4.69 -12.65 3.52
N GLU A 107 -4.34 -13.56 4.44
CA GLU A 107 -4.40 -13.32 5.88
C GLU A 107 -3.47 -12.17 6.28
N LYS A 108 -2.22 -12.22 5.83
CA LYS A 108 -1.24 -11.17 6.11
C LYS A 108 -1.64 -9.87 5.42
N ALA A 109 -2.09 -9.93 4.17
CA ALA A 109 -2.60 -8.75 3.47
C ALA A 109 -3.72 -8.07 4.25
N CYS A 110 -4.68 -8.85 4.75
CA CYS A 110 -5.80 -8.37 5.57
C CYS A 110 -5.30 -7.66 6.83
N ASP A 111 -4.32 -8.25 7.54
CA ASP A 111 -3.76 -7.66 8.76
C ASP A 111 -3.11 -6.29 8.48
N TYR A 112 -2.32 -6.16 7.40
CA TYR A 112 -1.71 -4.88 6.99
C TYR A 112 -2.75 -3.82 6.61
N PHE A 113 -3.79 -4.19 5.85
CA PHE A 113 -4.85 -3.25 5.47
C PHE A 113 -5.70 -2.83 6.68
N CYS A 114 -5.98 -3.74 7.60
CA CYS A 114 -6.66 -3.40 8.86
C CYS A 114 -5.83 -2.42 9.69
N GLU A 115 -4.52 -2.67 9.83
CA GLU A 115 -3.62 -1.76 10.54
C GLU A 115 -3.56 -0.38 9.88
N LEU A 116 -3.42 -0.32 8.56
CA LEU A 116 -3.42 0.94 7.81
C LEU A 116 -4.74 1.72 8.02
N ALA A 117 -5.86 1.01 7.99
CA ALA A 117 -7.19 1.58 8.19
C ALA A 117 -7.45 2.04 9.64
N THR A 118 -6.54 1.82 10.60
CA THR A 118 -6.68 2.42 11.95
C THR A 118 -6.48 3.93 11.94
N LYS A 119 -5.78 4.51 10.96
CA LYS A 119 -5.54 5.96 10.85
C LYS A 119 -6.51 6.61 9.86
N ASP A 120 -7.19 7.66 10.30
CA ASP A 120 -8.24 8.33 9.53
C ASP A 120 -7.61 9.42 8.64
N ASP A 121 -6.90 8.96 7.62
CA ASP A 121 -6.14 9.78 6.70
C ASP A 121 -6.52 9.52 5.22
N TYR A 122 -5.66 9.94 4.28
CA TYR A 122 -5.90 9.73 2.85
C TYR A 122 -5.88 8.25 2.43
N HIS A 123 -5.19 7.40 3.17
CA HIS A 123 -5.06 5.97 2.87
C HIS A 123 -6.20 5.14 3.48
N TYR A 124 -6.98 5.74 4.38
CA TYR A 124 -8.05 5.04 5.10
C TYR A 124 -9.03 4.30 4.17
N LEU A 125 -9.69 5.01 3.26
CA LEU A 125 -10.82 4.42 2.53
C LEU A 125 -10.40 3.28 1.58
N PRO A 126 -9.32 3.41 0.79
CA PRO A 126 -8.79 2.28 0.01
C PRO A 126 -8.40 1.09 0.89
N ALA A 127 -7.71 1.33 2.00
CA ALA A 127 -7.28 0.27 2.91
C ALA A 127 -8.47 -0.43 3.59
N ALA A 128 -9.45 0.34 4.05
CA ALA A 128 -10.65 -0.17 4.69
C ALA A 128 -11.47 -1.06 3.74
N LEU A 129 -11.57 -0.69 2.47
CA LEU A 129 -12.24 -1.50 1.45
C LEU A 129 -11.50 -2.81 1.18
N MET A 130 -10.18 -2.74 0.97
CA MET A 130 -9.36 -3.94 0.80
C MET A 130 -9.48 -4.87 2.01
N ALA A 131 -9.43 -4.31 3.23
CA ALA A 131 -9.66 -5.04 4.46
C ALA A 131 -11.06 -5.69 4.51
N CYS A 132 -12.13 -4.96 4.16
CA CYS A 132 -13.49 -5.52 4.14
C CYS A 132 -13.62 -6.70 3.16
N ILE A 133 -13.10 -6.55 1.94
CA ILE A 133 -13.12 -7.60 0.92
C ILE A 133 -12.36 -8.84 1.40
N LEU A 134 -11.19 -8.64 2.02
CA LEU A 134 -10.38 -9.75 2.52
C LEU A 134 -10.99 -10.40 3.77
N CYS A 135 -11.58 -9.63 4.68
CA CYS A 135 -12.35 -10.16 5.81
C CYS A 135 -13.47 -11.07 5.31
N GLU A 136 -14.23 -10.62 4.30
CA GLU A 136 -15.28 -11.43 3.68
C GLU A 136 -14.73 -12.72 3.07
N LYS A 137 -13.69 -12.62 2.25
CA LYS A 137 -13.04 -13.77 1.59
C LYS A 137 -12.52 -14.80 2.59
N LEU A 138 -11.96 -14.33 3.71
CA LEU A 138 -11.39 -15.16 4.77
C LEU A 138 -12.43 -15.60 5.82
N ASN A 139 -13.70 -15.18 5.68
CA ASN A 139 -14.74 -15.37 6.68
C ASN A 139 -14.33 -14.89 8.09
N ARG A 140 -13.62 -13.76 8.15
CA ARG A 140 -13.18 -13.09 9.39
C ARG A 140 -14.17 -12.00 9.79
N PRO A 141 -14.33 -11.74 11.11
CA PRO A 141 -15.11 -10.60 11.56
C PRO A 141 -14.46 -9.29 11.09
N TYR A 142 -15.29 -8.31 10.75
CA TYR A 142 -14.84 -6.98 10.36
C TYR A 142 -14.45 -6.18 11.60
N PRO A 143 -13.19 -5.67 11.70
CA PRO A 143 -12.83 -4.74 12.76
C PRO A 143 -13.68 -3.47 12.73
N PRO A 144 -14.06 -2.88 13.87
CA PRO A 144 -14.84 -1.64 13.88
C PRO A 144 -14.09 -0.46 13.23
N GLU A 145 -12.76 -0.46 13.28
CA GLU A 145 -11.89 0.58 12.72
C GLU A 145 -12.04 0.70 11.21
N ILE A 146 -12.28 -0.40 10.49
CA ILE A 146 -12.43 -0.39 9.03
C ILE A 146 -13.85 -0.02 8.57
N LEU A 147 -14.80 0.12 9.51
CA LEU A 147 -16.20 0.44 9.25
C LEU A 147 -16.58 1.86 9.69
N ARG A 148 -15.63 2.68 10.16
CA ARG A 148 -15.91 4.06 10.56
C ARG A 148 -16.23 4.95 9.36
N LYS A 149 -17.01 6.01 9.59
CA LYS A 149 -17.26 7.02 8.54
C LYS A 149 -15.95 7.73 8.17
N PRO A 150 -15.61 7.87 6.87
CA PRO A 150 -14.42 8.62 6.46
C PRO A 150 -14.52 10.08 6.90
N ARG A 151 -13.43 10.65 7.46
CA ARG A 151 -13.42 12.07 7.86
C ARG A 151 -13.45 13.05 6.69
N TYR A 152 -12.88 12.66 5.54
CA TYR A 152 -12.77 13.52 4.36
C TYR A 152 -13.44 12.89 3.12
N PRO A 153 -14.77 12.68 3.13
CA PRO A 153 -15.46 11.91 2.08
C PRO A 153 -15.31 12.55 0.70
N LYS A 154 -15.35 13.89 0.60
CA LYS A 154 -15.25 14.63 -0.67
C LYS A 154 -13.94 14.41 -1.43
N ARG A 155 -12.92 13.80 -0.82
CA ARG A 155 -11.62 13.51 -1.45
C ARG A 155 -11.62 12.18 -2.21
N PHE A 156 -12.64 11.36 -2.03
CA PHE A 156 -12.72 10.04 -2.64
C PHE A 156 -13.79 10.02 -3.75
N PRO A 157 -13.61 9.19 -4.79
CA PRO A 157 -14.65 9.00 -5.79
C PRO A 157 -15.94 8.48 -5.14
N GLN A 158 -17.09 8.93 -5.66
CA GLN A 158 -18.39 8.60 -5.07
C GLN A 158 -18.65 7.10 -5.02
N HIS A 159 -18.22 6.34 -6.03
CA HIS A 159 -18.40 4.88 -6.07
C HIS A 159 -17.65 4.18 -4.92
N VAL A 160 -16.45 4.65 -4.55
CA VAL A 160 -15.65 4.12 -3.44
C VAL A 160 -16.36 4.34 -2.10
N LEU A 161 -16.91 5.54 -1.89
CA LEU A 161 -17.69 5.86 -0.70
C LEU A 161 -18.94 4.98 -0.60
N THR A 162 -19.67 4.85 -1.71
CA THR A 162 -20.91 4.06 -1.80
C THR A 162 -20.63 2.59 -1.47
N TYR A 163 -19.51 2.05 -1.97
CA TYR A 163 -19.11 0.67 -1.70
C TYR A 163 -18.68 0.45 -0.25
N HIS A 164 -18.04 1.44 0.38
CA HIS A 164 -17.73 1.39 1.80
C HIS A 164 -18.99 1.47 2.66
N GLU A 165 -19.95 2.31 2.29
CA GLU A 165 -21.27 2.37 2.94
C GLU A 165 -22.00 1.03 2.86
N TYR A 166 -21.96 0.34 1.72
CA TYR A 166 -22.49 -1.01 1.59
C TYR A 166 -21.95 -1.96 2.66
N TYR A 167 -20.62 -2.02 2.85
CA TYR A 167 -20.03 -2.87 3.88
C TYR A 167 -20.44 -2.47 5.31
N ARG A 168 -20.56 -1.16 5.58
CA ARG A 168 -21.04 -0.68 6.89
C ARG A 168 -22.46 -1.18 7.17
N TYR A 169 -23.39 -1.02 6.23
CA TYR A 169 -24.77 -1.47 6.38
C TYR A 169 -24.91 -3.00 6.43
N LYS A 170 -24.09 -3.71 5.64
CA LYS A 170 -24.04 -5.18 5.63
C LYS A 170 -23.73 -5.73 7.01
N VAL A 171 -22.78 -5.11 7.72
CA VAL A 171 -22.35 -5.55 9.06
C VAL A 171 -23.31 -5.08 10.15
N THR A 172 -23.87 -3.88 10.06
CA THR A 172 -24.83 -3.37 11.07
C THR A 172 -26.23 -4.00 10.98
N GLN A 173 -26.49 -4.84 9.96
CA GLN A 173 -27.81 -5.41 9.65
C GLN A 173 -28.93 -4.36 9.54
N GLU A 174 -28.56 -3.11 9.24
CA GLU A 174 -29.50 -2.03 9.05
C GLU A 174 -30.06 -2.10 7.62
N ASP A 175 -31.25 -2.72 7.50
CA ASP A 175 -32.14 -2.67 6.33
C ASP A 175 -31.57 -3.24 5.00
N VAL A 176 -31.99 -4.47 4.68
CA VAL A 176 -31.58 -5.22 3.46
C VAL A 176 -31.86 -4.43 2.17
N PHE A 177 -32.93 -3.63 2.12
CA PHE A 177 -33.26 -2.83 0.94
C PHE A 177 -32.24 -1.73 0.66
N LYS A 178 -31.71 -1.10 1.72
CA LYS A 178 -30.64 -0.10 1.56
C LYS A 178 -29.33 -0.75 1.13
N GLN A 179 -29.04 -1.96 1.60
CA GLN A 179 -27.83 -2.69 1.20
C GLN A 179 -27.81 -2.97 -0.31
N GLU A 180 -28.91 -3.48 -0.88
CA GLU A 180 -29.01 -3.72 -2.33
C GLU A 180 -28.91 -2.43 -3.13
N GLU A 181 -29.55 -1.34 -2.67
CA GLU A 181 -29.49 -0.03 -3.31
C GLU A 181 -28.04 0.50 -3.42
N TYR A 182 -27.27 0.42 -2.33
CA TYR A 182 -25.88 0.86 -2.31
C TYR A 182 -24.98 0.00 -3.21
N PHE A 183 -25.19 -1.32 -3.23
CA PHE A 183 -24.43 -2.22 -4.10
C PHE A 183 -24.66 -1.91 -5.59
N PHE A 184 -25.92 -1.70 -5.99
CA PHE A 184 -26.25 -1.32 -7.37
C PHE A 184 -25.68 0.05 -7.74
N LYS A 185 -25.80 1.06 -6.86
CA LYS A 185 -25.25 2.41 -7.09
C LYS A 185 -23.73 2.41 -7.26
N ALA A 186 -23.01 1.61 -6.47
CA ALA A 186 -21.55 1.52 -6.58
C ALA A 186 -21.12 0.95 -7.94
N ARG A 187 -21.83 -0.08 -8.42
CA ARG A 187 -21.54 -0.75 -9.69
C ARG A 187 -21.88 0.11 -10.92
N THR A 188 -22.98 0.86 -10.87
CA THR A 188 -23.37 1.74 -11.99
C THR A 188 -22.49 3.00 -12.07
N ALA A 189 -22.09 3.56 -10.93
CA ALA A 189 -21.20 4.72 -10.89
C ALA A 189 -19.76 4.41 -11.34
N GLY A 190 -19.29 3.16 -11.18
CA GLY A 190 -17.98 2.71 -11.67
C GLY A 190 -17.90 2.51 -13.18
N ASN A 191 -19.04 2.35 -13.87
CA ASN A 191 -19.10 2.11 -15.31
C ASN A 191 -19.28 3.40 -16.15
N GLN A 192 -19.37 4.57 -15.50
CA GLN A 192 -19.61 5.87 -16.15
C GLN A 192 -18.39 6.81 -16.12
N GLN A 193 -17.22 6.31 -15.74
CA GLN A 193 -15.93 7.03 -15.76
C GLN A 193 -14.96 6.34 -16.72
#